data_AF-A0A658NML6-F1
#
_entry.id   AF-A0A658NML6-F1
#
_cell.length_a   1.000
_cell.length_b   1.000
_cell.length_c   1.000
_cell.angle_alpha   90.00
_cell.angle_beta   90.00
_cell.angle_gamma   90.00
#
_symmetry.space_group_name_H-M   'P 1'
#
loop_
_entity.id
_entity.type
_entity.pdbx_description
1 polymer ?
#
loop_
_entity_poly.entity_id
_entity_poly.type
_entity_poly.pdbx_seq_one_letter_code
_entity_poly.pdbx_strand_id
1 'polypeptide(L)'
;AATGTLVVVAFYMIAQMVGAGQLIKILFGLEYIYAVILVGVIMMMYVLFGGMTATTWVQIIKAVLLLSGASFMAIMVLKHVNFDVSTLF
;
A
#
# COMPACT_ATOMS: atom_id res chain seq x y z
N ALA A 1 -25.55 -1.00 -11.22
CA ALA A 1 -24.42 -0.12 -10.86
C ALA A 1 -23.88 -0.43 -9.46
N ALA A 2 -24.68 -0.34 -8.39
CA ALA A 2 -24.24 -0.59 -7.01
C ALA A 2 -23.69 -2.01 -6.73
N THR A 3 -24.29 -3.05 -7.31
CA THR A 3 -23.80 -4.43 -7.15
C THR A 3 -22.41 -4.63 -7.76
N GLY A 4 -22.16 -4.02 -8.92
CA GLY A 4 -20.85 -4.06 -9.58
C GLY A 4 -19.77 -3.37 -8.76
N THR A 5 -20.07 -2.19 -8.20
CA THR A 5 -19.12 -1.48 -7.33
C THR A 5 -18.83 -2.24 -6.03
N LEU A 6 -19.83 -2.87 -5.42
CA LEU A 6 -19.63 -3.68 -4.21
C LEU A 6 -18.76 -4.91 -4.50
N VAL A 7 -18.99 -5.59 -5.61
CA VAL A 7 -18.18 -6.74 -6.02
C VAL A 7 -16.72 -6.34 -6.25
N VAL A 8 -16.48 -5.26 -6.99
CA VAL A 8 -15.11 -4.76 -7.24
C VAL A 8 -14.42 -4.37 -5.94
N VAL A 9 -15.11 -3.65 -5.04
CA VAL A 9 -14.54 -3.25 -3.75
C VAL A 9 -14.25 -4.46 -2.85
N ALA A 10 -15.13 -5.47 -2.83
CA ALA A 10 -14.90 -6.69 -2.04
C ALA A 10 -13.64 -7.43 -2.49
N PHE A 11 -13.49 -7.69 -3.79
CA PHE A 11 -12.27 -8.30 -4.34
C PHE A 11 -11.03 -7.45 -4.09
N TYR A 12 -11.14 -6.13 -4.27
CA TYR A 12 -10.05 -5.20 -4.01
C TYR A 12 -9.58 -5.24 -2.56
N MET A 13 -10.50 -5.26 -1.58
CA MET A 13 -10.16 -5.33 -0.16
C MET A 13 -9.48 -6.66 0.21
N ILE A 14 -9.90 -7.79 -0.39
CA ILE A 14 -9.23 -9.08 -0.19
C ILE A 14 -7.78 -8.99 -0.67
N ALA A 15 -7.56 -8.53 -1.91
CA ALA A 15 -6.22 -8.40 -2.47
C ALA A 15 -5.32 -7.48 -1.62
N GLN A 16 -5.85 -6.35 -1.15
CA GLN A 16 -5.12 -5.41 -0.30
C GLN A 16 -4.71 -6.03 1.04
N MET A 17 -5.63 -6.75 1.71
CA MET A 17 -5.35 -7.38 3.00
C MET A 17 -4.33 -8.52 2.87
N VAL A 18 -4.41 -9.32 1.79
CA VAL A 18 -3.42 -10.37 1.50
C VAL A 18 -2.04 -9.77 1.24
N GLY A 19 -1.95 -8.71 0.44
CA GLY A 19 -0.69 -8.02 0.17
C GLY A 19 -0.05 -7.45 1.43
N ALA A 20 -0.83 -6.78 2.29
CA ALA A 20 -0.34 -6.22 3.55
C ALA A 20 0.12 -7.31 4.54
N GLY A 21 -0.65 -8.41 4.66
CA GLY A 21 -0.29 -9.53 5.53
C GLY A 21 1.00 -10.23 5.10
N GLN A 22 1.20 -10.40 3.79
CA GLN A 22 2.41 -11.04 3.25
C GLN A 22 3.65 -10.16 3.41
N LEU A 23 3.52 -8.84 3.24
CA LEU A 23 4.59 -7.87 3.52
C LEU A 23 5.06 -7.97 4.98
N ILE A 24 4.15 -8.01 5.94
CA ILE A 24 4.47 -8.09 7.37
C ILE A 24 5.07 -9.44 7.75
N LYS A 25 4.56 -10.54 7.17
CA LYS A 25 5.16 -11.87 7.31
C LYS A 25 6.64 -11.86 6.90
N ILE A 26 6.96 -11.26 5.77
CA ILE A 26 8.35 -11.22 5.27
C ILE A 26 9.21 -10.28 6.12
N LEU A 27 8.66 -9.13 6.52
CA LEU A 27 9.40 -8.12 7.28
C LEU A 27 9.74 -8.57 8.71
N PHE A 28 8.81 -9.24 9.39
CA PHE A 28 8.95 -9.64 10.79
C PHE A 28 9.17 -11.15 10.99
N GLY A 29 9.13 -11.95 9.93
CA GLY A 29 9.27 -13.41 10.00
C GLY A 29 8.10 -14.13 10.69
N LEU A 30 6.98 -13.44 10.92
CA LEU A 30 5.82 -13.95 11.63
C LEU A 30 4.94 -14.83 10.73
N GLU A 31 4.22 -15.78 11.33
CA GLU A 31 3.25 -16.57 10.59
C GLU A 31 2.09 -15.70 10.06
N TYR A 32 1.62 -16.02 8.84
CA TYR A 32 0.73 -15.17 8.04
C TYR A 32 -0.58 -14.81 8.79
N ILE A 33 -1.16 -15.78 9.51
CA ILE A 33 -2.41 -15.58 10.24
C ILE A 33 -2.24 -14.51 11.32
N TYR A 34 -1.15 -14.59 12.10
CA TYR A 34 -0.86 -13.60 13.13
C TYR A 34 -0.52 -12.23 12.52
N ALA A 35 0.22 -12.19 11.41
CA ALA A 35 0.51 -10.96 10.69
C ALA A 35 -0.75 -10.24 10.21
N VAL A 36 -1.71 -10.95 9.62
CA VAL A 36 -2.97 -10.36 9.13
C VAL A 36 -3.84 -9.83 10.29
N ILE A 37 -3.97 -10.60 11.38
CA ILE A 37 -4.76 -10.19 12.54
C ILE A 37 -4.15 -8.94 13.19
N LEU A 38 -2.83 -8.92 13.40
CA LEU A 38 -2.12 -7.79 13.99
C LEU A 38 -2.33 -6.51 13.16
N VAL A 39 -2.13 -6.60 11.83
CA VAL A 39 -2.32 -5.47 10.92
C VAL A 39 -3.77 -5.00 10.95
N GLY A 40 -4.73 -5.90 10.87
CA GLY A 40 -6.15 -5.55 10.91
C GLY A 40 -6.54 -4.81 12.18
N VAL A 41 -6.08 -5.29 13.34
CA VAL A 41 -6.39 -4.68 14.65
C VAL A 41 -5.74 -3.31 14.78
N ILE A 42 -4.45 -3.18 14.44
CA ILE A 42 -3.74 -1.89 14.48
C ILE A 42 -4.41 -0.89 13.53
N MET A 43 -4.75 -1.32 12.32
CA MET A 43 -5.40 -0.46 11.32
C MET A 43 -6.77 0.00 11.80
N MET A 44 -7.58 -0.88 12.40
CA MET A 44 -8.86 -0.48 12.97
C MET A 44 -8.70 0.49 14.15
N MET A 45 -7.76 0.25 15.06
CA MET A 45 -7.58 1.14 16.22
C MET A 45 -7.28 2.58 15.79
N TYR A 46 -6.32 2.82 14.89
CA TYR A 46 -6.00 4.21 14.53
C TYR A 46 -7.15 4.90 13.77
N VAL A 47 -7.93 4.14 12.99
CA VAL A 47 -9.09 4.70 12.27
C VAL A 47 -10.22 5.04 13.23
N LEU A 48 -10.52 4.15 14.18
CA LEU A 48 -11.61 4.32 15.13
C LEU A 48 -11.36 5.50 16.08
N PHE A 49 -10.14 5.66 16.61
CA PHE A 49 -9.83 6.75 17.53
C PHE A 49 -9.60 8.09 16.84
N GLY A 50 -9.12 8.07 15.60
CA GLY A 50 -8.73 9.28 14.89
C GLY A 50 -9.80 9.87 13.96
N GLY A 51 -10.87 9.12 13.67
CA GLY A 51 -11.94 9.55 12.80
C GLY A 51 -11.46 9.92 11.39
N MET A 52 -12.23 10.77 10.69
CA MET A 52 -11.89 11.21 9.34
C MET A 52 -10.63 12.09 9.29
N THR A 53 -10.27 12.76 10.38
CA THR A 53 -9.06 13.59 10.44
C THR A 53 -7.79 12.73 10.47
N ALA A 54 -7.79 11.59 11.18
CA ALA A 54 -6.62 10.71 11.13
C ALA A 54 -6.48 10.02 9.78
N THR A 55 -7.60 9.66 9.13
CA THR A 55 -7.53 9.06 7.79
C THR A 55 -6.97 10.05 6.76
N THR A 56 -7.33 11.33 6.82
CA THR A 56 -6.76 12.35 5.93
C THR A 56 -5.26 12.56 6.17
N TRP A 57 -4.81 12.64 7.43
CA TRP A 57 -3.36 12.74 7.72
C TRP A 57 -2.58 11.53 7.20
N VAL A 58 -3.10 10.30 7.41
CA VAL A 58 -2.47 9.07 6.88
C VAL A 58 -2.46 9.06 5.35
N GLN A 59 -3.51 9.57 4.70
CA GLN A 59 -3.55 9.68 3.24
C GLN A 59 -2.53 10.67 2.70
N ILE A 60 -2.34 11.82 3.34
CA ILE A 60 -1.32 12.81 2.96
C ILE A 60 0.08 12.16 3.03
N ILE A 61 0.37 11.45 4.13
CA ILE A 61 1.65 10.74 4.28
C ILE A 61 1.84 9.72 3.15
N LYS A 62 0.82 8.90 2.86
CA LYS A 62 0.85 7.91 1.77
C LYS A 62 1.11 8.57 0.41
N ALA A 63 0.47 9.71 0.13
CA ALA A 63 0.66 10.45 -1.10
C ALA A 63 2.12 10.93 -1.23
N VAL A 64 2.68 11.52 -0.18
CA VAL A 64 4.08 11.97 -0.16
C VAL A 64 5.05 10.80 -0.32
N LEU A 65 4.82 9.67 0.37
CA LEU A 65 5.63 8.45 0.25
C LEU A 65 5.60 7.88 -1.17
N LEU A 66 4.42 7.79 -1.78
CA LEU A 66 4.27 7.29 -3.15
C LEU A 66 4.92 8.22 -4.17
N LEU A 67 4.70 9.53 -4.07
CA LEU A 67 5.29 10.50 -5.00
C LEU A 67 6.81 10.52 -4.90
N SER A 68 7.36 10.59 -3.68
CA SER A 68 8.81 10.56 -3.48
C SER A 68 9.44 9.24 -3.92
N GLY A 69 8.83 8.10 -3.59
CA GLY A 69 9.29 6.78 -4.02
C GLY A 69 9.23 6.61 -5.54
N ALA A 70 8.16 7.05 -6.19
CA ALA A 70 8.02 7.01 -7.65
C ALA A 70 9.04 7.93 -8.35
N SER A 71 9.22 9.15 -7.85
CA SER A 71 10.25 10.07 -8.37
C SER A 71 11.66 9.50 -8.19
N PHE A 72 11.95 8.91 -7.03
CA PHE A 72 13.24 8.25 -6.77
C PHE A 72 13.47 7.06 -7.71
N MET A 73 12.49 6.17 -7.87
CA MET A 73 12.58 5.06 -8.80
C MET A 73 12.75 5.53 -10.25
N ALA A 74 12.01 6.55 -10.68
CA ALA A 74 12.15 7.12 -12.02
C ALA A 74 13.57 7.65 -12.27
N ILE A 75 14.16 8.38 -11.31
CA ILE A 75 15.53 8.90 -11.41
C ILE A 75 16.57 7.76 -11.42
N MET A 76 16.40 6.76 -10.55
CA MET A 76 17.29 5.60 -10.48
C MET A 76 17.28 4.78 -11.76
N VAL A 77 16.09 4.56 -12.35
CA VAL A 77 15.96 3.86 -13.64
C VAL A 77 16.62 4.67 -14.75
N LEU A 78 16.35 5.97 -14.86
CA LEU A 78 16.99 6.86 -15.84
C LEU A 78 18.51 6.87 -15.74
N LYS A 79 19.05 6.86 -14.51
CA LYS A 79 20.49 6.73 -14.27
C LYS A 79 21.02 5.35 -14.66
N HIS A 80 20.28 4.28 -14.38
CA HIS A 80 20.67 2.91 -14.73
C HIS A 80 20.71 2.70 -16.25
N VAL A 81 19.80 3.33 -16.99
CA VAL A 81 19.78 3.30 -18.46
C VAL A 81 20.69 4.35 -19.11
N ASN A 82 21.54 5.05 -18.35
CA ASN A 82 22.42 6.13 -18.86
C ASN A 82 21.69 7.15 -19.76
N PHE A 83 20.43 7.48 -19.44
CA PHE A 83 19.56 8.34 -20.26
C PHE A 83 19.24 7.84 -21.67
N ASP A 84 19.55 6.58 -21.99
CA ASP A 84 19.24 5.99 -23.28
C ASP A 84 17.82 5.42 -23.28
N VAL A 85 16.87 6.26 -23.72
CA VAL A 85 15.44 5.92 -23.82
C VAL A 85 15.21 4.72 -24.75
N SER A 86 16.17 4.38 -25.61
CA SER A 86 16.10 3.21 -26.49
C SER A 86 16.25 1.87 -25.77
N THR A 87 16.84 1.85 -24.57
CA THR A 87 16.96 0.63 -23.74
C THR A 87 15.80 0.43 -22.77
N LEU A 88 14.90 1.41 -22.69
CA LEU A 88 13.72 1.42 -21.83
C LEU A 88 12.48 0.75 -22.48
N PHE A 89 12.52 0.51 -23.79
CA PHE A 89 11.46 -0.11 -24.58
C PHE A 89 11.85 -1.51 -25.08
#